data_AF-A0A520WXD6-F1
#
_entry.id   AF-A0A520WXD6-F1
#
_cell.length_a   1.000
_cell.length_b   1.000
_cell.length_c   1.000
_cell.angle_alpha   90.00
_cell.angle_beta   90.00
_cell.angle_gamma   90.00
#
_symmetry.space_group_name_H-M   'P 1'
#
loop_
_entity.id
_entity.type
_entity.pdbx_description
1 polymer ?
#
loop_
_entity_poly.entity_id
_entity_poly.type
_entity_poly.pdbx_seq_one_letter_code
_entity_poly.pdbx_strand_id
1 'polypeptide(L)'
;GASRGEIDDIAREYWDMGIRHLVALRGDAPQGAEHYEPHPDGYAYAADLVEGLKRVGDFEISVAAYPEVHPEAPDAQFDLDNLKRKLDAGASRAITQFFFDVDVFLEFRDRCAAAGIDSPIVPGILPITRFPQLEKFAAACGASVPDWLSEWFAGLEDDAQTRQLIAASVAINQVRRLQAEGITDFHFYTLNRSELAFAICHALGVRPHSVAA
;
A
#
# COMPACT_ATOMS: atom_id res chain seq x y z
N GLY A 1 2.38 -19.41 8.64
CA GLY A 1 3.60 -18.59 8.81
C GLY A 1 4.84 -19.45 8.73
N ALA A 2 6.02 -18.84 8.81
CA ALA A 2 7.32 -19.52 8.89
C ALA A 2 8.00 -19.20 10.22
N SER A 3 8.99 -20.00 10.61
CA SER A 3 9.82 -19.71 11.78
C SER A 3 10.72 -18.49 11.55
N ARG A 4 11.18 -17.86 12.64
CA ARG A 4 12.15 -16.76 12.54
C ARG A 4 13.44 -17.18 11.83
N GLY A 5 13.93 -18.39 12.10
CA GLY A 5 15.15 -18.91 11.46
C GLY A 5 15.03 -18.97 9.94
N GLU A 6 13.93 -19.53 9.43
CA GLU A 6 13.67 -19.59 7.98
C GLU A 6 13.57 -18.20 7.35
N ILE A 7 12.89 -17.25 8.01
CA ILE A 7 12.79 -15.87 7.52
C ILE A 7 14.15 -15.17 7.52
N ASP A 8 14.95 -15.37 8.57
CA ASP A 8 16.29 -14.77 8.67
C ASP A 8 17.24 -15.37 7.62
N ASP A 9 17.13 -16.66 7.31
CA ASP A 9 17.90 -17.33 6.26
C ASP A 9 17.54 -16.75 4.88
N ILE A 10 16.24 -16.61 4.57
CA ILE A 10 15.76 -15.97 3.33
C ILE A 10 16.26 -14.52 3.23
N ALA A 11 16.24 -13.78 4.34
CA ALA A 11 16.75 -12.41 4.36
C ALA A 11 18.27 -12.36 4.07
N ARG A 12 19.06 -13.30 4.59
CA ARG A 12 20.50 -13.40 4.25
C ARG A 12 20.71 -13.70 2.78
N GLU A 13 19.93 -14.62 2.21
CA GLU A 13 20.01 -14.93 0.78
C GLU A 13 19.70 -13.69 -0.08
N TYR A 14 18.63 -12.95 0.24
CA TYR A 14 18.33 -11.68 -0.42
C TYR A 14 19.46 -10.66 -0.29
N TRP A 15 20.07 -10.57 0.89
CA TRP A 15 21.22 -9.70 1.09
C TRP A 15 22.40 -10.13 0.21
N ASP A 16 22.73 -11.41 0.15
CA ASP A 16 23.83 -11.92 -0.66
C ASP A 16 23.58 -11.76 -2.17
N MET A 17 22.31 -11.77 -2.59
CA MET A 17 21.87 -11.49 -3.97
C MET A 17 21.91 -10.00 -4.36
N GLY A 18 22.18 -9.10 -3.41
CA GLY A 18 22.19 -7.65 -3.66
C GLY A 18 20.83 -6.96 -3.49
N ILE A 19 19.81 -7.65 -2.99
CA ILE A 19 18.51 -7.04 -2.66
C ILE A 19 18.66 -6.25 -1.37
N ARG A 20 18.33 -4.96 -1.40
CA ARG A 20 18.51 -4.02 -0.27
C ARG A 20 17.21 -3.36 0.18
N HIS A 21 16.13 -3.50 -0.58
CA HIS A 21 14.83 -2.93 -0.26
C HIS A 21 13.80 -4.05 -0.11
N LEU A 22 13.18 -4.13 1.06
CA LEU A 22 12.14 -5.11 1.40
C LEU A 22 10.82 -4.41 1.76
N VAL A 23 9.71 -5.11 1.51
CA VAL A 23 8.40 -4.75 2.06
C VAL A 23 8.07 -5.77 3.16
N ALA A 24 8.11 -5.33 4.42
CA ALA A 24 7.87 -6.19 5.57
C ALA A 24 6.38 -6.22 5.93
N LEU A 25 5.76 -7.39 5.82
CA LEU A 25 4.33 -7.62 6.06
C LEU A 25 4.16 -8.79 7.03
N ARG A 26 3.16 -8.70 7.91
CA ARG A 26 2.73 -9.84 8.75
C ARG A 26 2.19 -10.99 7.90
N GLY A 27 1.50 -10.63 6.82
CA GLY A 27 0.72 -11.53 5.97
C GLY A 27 -0.73 -11.62 6.41
N ASP A 28 -1.55 -12.15 5.51
CA ASP A 28 -2.97 -12.42 5.71
C ASP A 28 -3.17 -13.76 6.43
N ALA A 29 -4.34 -13.95 7.03
CA ALA A 29 -4.74 -15.25 7.55
C ALA A 29 -4.79 -16.29 6.40
N PRO A 30 -4.42 -17.57 6.66
CA PRO A 30 -4.58 -18.63 5.68
C PRO A 30 -6.02 -18.74 5.18
N GLN A 31 -6.20 -19.17 3.92
CA GLN A 31 -7.55 -19.31 3.35
C GLN A 31 -8.42 -20.24 4.22
N GLY A 32 -9.55 -19.71 4.69
CA GLY A 32 -10.50 -20.43 5.54
C GLY A 32 -10.26 -20.30 7.05
N ALA A 33 -9.21 -19.60 7.49
CA ALA A 33 -9.04 -19.22 8.88
C ALA A 33 -9.80 -17.91 9.18
N GLU A 34 -10.43 -17.82 10.36
CA GLU A 34 -11.13 -16.60 10.80
C GLU A 34 -10.16 -15.52 11.29
N HIS A 35 -9.02 -15.93 11.86
CA HIS A 35 -8.01 -15.02 12.41
C HIS A 35 -6.61 -15.45 11.99
N TYR A 36 -5.71 -14.46 11.91
CA TYR A 36 -4.29 -14.71 11.76
C TYR A 36 -3.72 -15.30 13.06
N GLU A 37 -3.02 -16.42 12.94
CA GLU A 37 -2.20 -16.99 14.01
C GLU A 37 -0.74 -17.06 13.55
N PRO A 38 0.20 -16.46 14.29
CA PRO A 38 1.61 -16.55 13.94
C PRO A 38 2.13 -17.98 14.12
N HIS A 39 3.17 -18.32 13.36
CA HIS A 39 3.91 -19.56 13.63
C HIS A 39 4.44 -19.52 15.08
N PRO A 40 4.43 -20.64 15.85
CA PRO A 40 4.87 -20.64 17.25
C PRO A 40 6.26 -20.03 17.46
N ASP A 41 7.18 -20.31 16.53
CA ASP A 41 8.54 -19.76 16.49
C ASP A 41 8.73 -18.63 15.47
N GLY A 42 7.63 -18.02 15.00
CA GLY A 42 7.64 -16.96 13.98
C GLY A 42 7.75 -15.54 14.55
N TYR A 43 7.75 -14.57 13.64
CA TYR A 43 7.49 -13.17 13.99
C TYR A 43 5.98 -12.96 14.14
N ALA A 44 5.54 -12.46 15.29
CA ALA A 44 4.10 -12.34 15.58
C ALA A 44 3.48 -11.14 14.89
N TYR A 45 4.22 -10.04 14.84
CA TYR A 45 3.83 -8.79 14.21
C TYR A 45 4.85 -8.35 13.15
N ALA A 46 4.39 -7.47 12.25
CA ALA A 46 5.28 -6.87 11.25
C ALA A 46 6.40 -6.03 11.91
N ALA A 47 6.18 -5.45 13.09
CA ALA A 47 7.23 -4.75 13.83
C ALA A 47 8.37 -5.70 14.24
N ASP A 48 8.04 -6.88 14.77
CA ASP A 48 9.03 -7.90 15.14
C ASP A 48 9.84 -8.36 13.91
N LEU A 49 9.17 -8.47 12.75
CA LEU A 49 9.82 -8.79 11.49
C LEU A 49 10.79 -7.68 11.04
N VAL A 50 10.40 -6.41 11.16
CA VAL A 50 11.28 -5.27 10.84
C VAL A 50 12.56 -5.32 11.69
N GLU A 51 12.43 -5.52 13.00
CA GLU A 51 13.59 -5.66 13.90
C GLU A 51 14.46 -6.86 13.52
N GLY A 52 13.84 -7.99 13.16
CA GLY A 52 14.51 -9.19 12.64
C GLY A 52 15.36 -8.90 11.42
N LEU A 53 14.74 -8.33 10.39
CA LEU A 53 15.41 -7.99 9.13
C LEU A 53 16.57 -7.00 9.35
N LYS A 54 16.39 -6.01 10.23
CA LYS A 54 17.46 -5.04 10.58
C LYS A 54 18.66 -5.67 11.29
N ARG A 55 18.49 -6.81 11.99
CA ARG A 55 19.62 -7.57 12.55
C ARG A 55 20.39 -8.36 11.48
N VAL A 56 19.73 -8.74 10.40
CA VAL A 56 20.34 -9.48 9.30
C VAL A 56 21.17 -8.58 8.39
N GLY A 57 20.64 -7.41 8.03
CA GLY A 57 21.33 -6.44 7.18
C GLY A 57 20.69 -5.06 7.27
N ASP A 58 21.43 -4.05 6.81
CA ASP A 58 20.90 -2.67 6.76
C ASP A 58 19.98 -2.47 5.55
N PHE A 59 18.84 -3.16 5.58
CA PHE A 59 17.81 -3.05 4.56
C PHE A 59 17.09 -1.71 4.63
N GLU A 60 16.76 -1.14 3.48
CA GLU A 60 15.62 -0.22 3.41
C GLU A 60 14.34 -1.04 3.55
N ILE A 61 13.46 -0.66 4.47
CA ILE A 61 12.25 -1.44 4.76
C ILE A 61 11.01 -0.56 4.61
N SER A 62 10.10 -0.95 3.73
CA SER A 62 8.75 -0.39 3.66
C SER A 62 7.79 -1.24 4.49
N VAL A 63 6.83 -0.59 5.15
CA VAL A 63 5.73 -1.28 5.88
C VAL A 63 4.37 -0.80 5.40
N ALA A 64 3.32 -1.61 5.61
CA ALA A 64 1.96 -1.22 5.28
C ALA A 64 1.42 -0.15 6.26
N ALA A 65 0.58 0.75 5.75
CA ALA A 65 -0.23 1.69 6.52
C ALA A 65 -1.69 1.65 6.03
N TYR A 66 -2.66 1.95 6.89
CA TYR A 66 -4.08 1.83 6.56
C TYR A 66 -4.79 3.15 6.87
N PRO A 67 -5.02 4.01 5.87
CA PRO A 67 -5.72 5.29 6.07
C PRO A 67 -7.11 5.12 6.70
N GLU A 68 -7.78 4.02 6.37
CA GLU A 68 -9.14 3.67 6.83
C GLU A 68 -9.15 2.59 7.92
N VAL A 69 -8.03 2.40 8.62
CA VAL A 69 -7.85 1.41 9.70
C VAL A 69 -7.81 -0.03 9.18
N HIS A 70 -6.84 -0.81 9.65
CA HIS A 70 -6.77 -2.23 9.34
C HIS A 70 -8.05 -2.97 9.83
N PRO A 71 -8.69 -3.85 9.03
CA PRO A 71 -9.94 -4.52 9.42
C PRO A 71 -9.90 -5.30 10.74
N GLU A 72 -8.74 -5.87 11.07
CA GLU A 72 -8.50 -6.58 12.35
C GLU A 72 -8.07 -5.66 13.52
N ALA A 73 -7.90 -4.35 13.30
CA ALA A 73 -7.55 -3.44 14.38
C ALA A 73 -8.81 -3.06 15.19
N PRO A 74 -8.71 -2.98 16.53
CA PRO A 74 -9.85 -2.66 17.38
C PRO A 74 -10.34 -1.22 17.20
N ASP A 75 -9.43 -0.29 16.90
CA ASP A 75 -9.73 1.10 16.65
C ASP A 75 -8.59 1.80 15.88
N ALA A 76 -8.87 3.03 15.47
CA ALA A 76 -7.96 3.84 14.66
C ALA A 76 -6.68 4.27 15.42
N GLN A 77 -6.72 4.36 16.76
CA GLN A 77 -5.55 4.75 17.55
C GLN A 77 -4.60 3.56 17.69
N PHE A 78 -5.13 2.37 17.95
CA PHE A 78 -4.34 1.14 18.01
C PHE A 78 -3.58 0.89 16.71
N ASP A 79 -4.24 1.07 15.56
CA ASP A 79 -3.59 0.86 14.26
C ASP A 79 -2.51 1.91 13.97
N LEU A 80 -2.74 3.15 14.40
CA LEU A 80 -1.74 4.22 14.32
C LEU A 80 -0.53 3.95 15.22
N ASP A 81 -0.76 3.49 16.46
CA ASP A 81 0.30 3.08 17.39
C ASP A 81 1.10 1.91 16.82
N ASN A 82 0.44 0.96 16.15
CA ASN A 82 1.08 -0.16 15.49
C ASN A 82 1.92 0.29 14.28
N LEU A 83 1.44 1.25 13.49
CA LEU A 83 2.26 1.90 12.47
C LEU A 83 3.52 2.53 13.07
N LYS A 84 3.35 3.30 14.15
CA LYS A 84 4.47 3.92 14.85
C LYS A 84 5.49 2.88 15.32
N ARG A 85 5.06 1.78 15.93
CA ARG A 85 5.95 0.67 16.35
C ARG A 85 6.75 0.09 15.18
N LYS A 86 6.14 -0.11 14.01
CA LYS A 86 6.84 -0.61 12.81
C LYS A 86 7.93 0.35 12.34
N LEU A 87 7.67 1.66 12.40
CA LEU A 87 8.62 2.69 12.00
C LEU A 87 9.74 2.85 13.04
N ASP A 88 9.39 2.89 14.33
CA ASP A 88 10.34 2.94 15.44
C ASP A 88 11.27 1.69 15.47
N ALA A 89 10.78 0.53 15.01
CA ALA A 89 11.56 -0.70 14.83
C ALA A 89 12.62 -0.61 13.70
N GLY A 90 12.58 0.42 12.86
CA GLY A 90 13.58 0.68 11.81
C GLY A 90 13.04 0.65 10.38
N ALA A 91 11.72 0.65 10.17
CA ALA A 91 11.16 0.81 8.84
C ALA A 91 11.39 2.23 8.32
N SER A 92 11.85 2.33 7.07
CA SER A 92 12.28 3.57 6.42
C SER A 92 11.11 4.40 5.91
N ARG A 93 10.01 3.75 5.52
CA ARG A 93 8.81 4.39 4.98
C ARG A 93 7.57 3.52 5.18
N ALA A 94 6.40 4.13 5.07
CA ALA A 94 5.13 3.41 4.98
C ALA A 94 4.53 3.53 3.58
N ILE A 95 3.89 2.47 3.10
CA ILE A 95 3.07 2.47 1.88
C ILE A 95 1.63 2.22 2.33
N THR A 96 0.73 3.12 1.96
CA THR A 96 -0.68 2.97 2.36
C THR A 96 -1.36 1.89 1.55
N GLN A 97 -2.33 1.21 2.14
CA GLN A 97 -3.41 0.58 1.39
C GLN A 97 -4.04 1.61 0.43
N PHE A 98 -4.63 1.14 -0.67
CA PHE A 98 -5.34 2.03 -1.56
C PHE A 98 -6.56 2.67 -0.89
N PHE A 99 -6.90 3.85 -1.39
CA PHE A 99 -8.06 4.65 -1.00
C PHE A 99 -8.59 5.31 -2.28
N PHE A 100 -9.85 5.74 -2.28
CA PHE A 100 -10.44 6.48 -3.41
C PHE A 100 -10.70 7.95 -3.09
N ASP A 101 -10.91 8.27 -1.80
CA ASP A 101 -11.03 9.65 -1.34
C ASP A 101 -9.67 10.19 -0.89
N VAL A 102 -9.25 11.31 -1.46
CA VAL A 102 -7.99 11.95 -1.11
C VAL A 102 -8.03 12.52 0.31
N ASP A 103 -9.20 12.97 0.79
CA ASP A 103 -9.33 13.54 2.13
C ASP A 103 -9.01 12.50 3.21
N VAL A 104 -9.40 11.24 3.01
CA VAL A 104 -9.05 10.11 3.88
C VAL A 104 -7.53 9.99 4.05
N PHE A 105 -6.77 10.12 2.97
CA PHE A 105 -5.31 10.07 3.05
C PHE A 105 -4.72 11.31 3.73
N LEU A 106 -5.24 12.50 3.45
CA LEU A 106 -4.74 13.74 4.04
C LEU A 106 -4.99 13.76 5.56
N GLU A 107 -6.18 13.37 6.00
CA GLU A 107 -6.51 13.22 7.42
C GLU A 107 -5.61 12.19 8.10
N PHE A 108 -5.37 11.05 7.45
CA PHE A 108 -4.45 10.04 7.96
C PHE A 108 -3.00 10.54 8.07
N ARG A 109 -2.50 11.26 7.06
CA ARG A 109 -1.17 11.89 7.08
C ARG A 109 -1.06 12.86 8.26
N ASP A 110 -2.07 13.69 8.46
CA ASP A 110 -2.07 14.69 9.54
C ASP A 110 -2.12 14.01 10.92
N ARG A 111 -2.88 12.92 11.07
CA ARG A 111 -2.87 12.08 12.28
C ARG A 111 -1.51 11.44 12.55
N CYS A 112 -0.82 10.97 11.51
CA CYS A 112 0.53 10.43 11.63
C CYS A 112 1.52 11.50 12.11
N ALA A 113 1.48 12.69 11.51
CA ALA A 113 2.32 13.81 11.94
C ALA A 113 2.04 14.20 13.40
N ALA A 114 0.76 14.27 13.80
CA ALA A 114 0.37 14.55 15.18
C ALA A 114 0.85 13.50 16.20
N ALA A 115 1.02 12.24 15.76
CA ALA A 115 1.56 11.15 16.57
C ALA A 115 3.11 11.08 16.58
N GLY A 116 3.81 12.04 15.96
CA GLY A 116 5.26 12.06 15.86
C GLY A 116 5.80 10.95 14.95
N ILE A 117 5.09 10.69 13.84
CA ILE A 117 5.57 9.85 12.74
C ILE A 117 6.12 10.77 11.65
N ASP A 118 7.44 10.88 11.57
CA ASP A 118 8.15 11.73 10.60
C ASP A 118 8.56 10.98 9.32
N SER A 119 8.46 9.64 9.32
CA SER A 119 8.83 8.82 8.16
C SER A 119 7.89 9.07 6.97
N PRO A 120 8.40 8.99 5.71
CA PRO A 120 7.57 9.16 4.53
C PRO A 120 6.38 8.19 4.48
N ILE A 121 5.19 8.72 4.21
CA ILE A 121 3.96 7.96 3.96
C ILE A 121 3.62 8.07 2.47
N VAL A 122 3.83 6.98 1.74
CA VAL A 122 3.62 6.91 0.30
C VAL A 122 2.20 6.42 0.02
N PRO A 123 1.36 7.19 -0.69
CA PRO A 123 0.02 6.74 -1.05
C PRO A 123 0.08 5.58 -2.04
N GLY A 124 -0.64 4.50 -1.71
CA GLY A 124 -0.97 3.42 -2.61
C GLY A 124 -2.16 3.81 -3.51
N ILE A 125 -1.96 3.77 -4.82
CA ILE A 125 -2.95 4.11 -5.83
C ILE A 125 -3.34 2.85 -6.59
N LEU A 126 -4.63 2.51 -6.58
CA LEU A 126 -5.18 1.38 -7.32
C LEU A 126 -5.98 1.89 -8.54
N PRO A 127 -5.45 1.77 -9.76
CA PRO A 127 -6.21 2.09 -10.96
C PRO A 127 -7.38 1.12 -11.16
N ILE A 128 -8.58 1.67 -11.35
CA ILE A 128 -9.81 0.89 -11.47
C ILE A 128 -9.85 0.19 -12.83
N THR A 129 -10.04 -1.13 -12.84
CA THR A 129 -10.14 -1.89 -14.11
C THR A 129 -11.45 -2.64 -14.26
N ARG A 130 -11.96 -3.19 -13.15
CA ARG A 130 -13.23 -3.93 -13.09
C ARG A 130 -13.96 -3.58 -11.80
N PHE A 131 -15.03 -2.81 -11.91
CA PHE A 131 -15.70 -2.21 -10.76
C PHE A 131 -16.27 -3.24 -9.76
N PRO A 132 -16.97 -4.31 -10.17
CA PRO A 132 -17.47 -5.30 -9.20
C PRO A 132 -16.37 -6.08 -8.47
N GLN A 133 -15.18 -6.20 -9.10
CA GLN A 133 -14.02 -6.81 -8.45
C GLN A 133 -13.35 -5.83 -7.49
N LEU A 134 -13.33 -4.54 -7.85
CA LEU A 134 -12.84 -3.45 -7.02
C LEU A 134 -13.62 -3.37 -5.70
N GLU A 135 -14.96 -3.36 -5.75
CA GLU A 135 -15.80 -3.27 -4.54
C GLU A 135 -15.55 -4.43 -3.58
N LYS A 136 -15.43 -5.65 -4.11
CA LYS A 136 -15.09 -6.83 -3.29
C LYS A 136 -13.71 -6.71 -2.66
N PHE A 137 -12.74 -6.22 -3.42
CA PHE A 137 -11.37 -6.05 -2.94
C PHE A 137 -11.28 -4.93 -1.90
N ALA A 138 -11.96 -3.81 -2.12
CA ALA A 138 -12.07 -2.69 -1.17
C ALA A 138 -12.71 -3.13 0.15
N ALA A 139 -13.83 -3.87 0.09
CA ALA A 139 -14.47 -4.42 1.27
C ALA A 139 -13.56 -5.37 2.07
N ALA A 140 -12.79 -6.23 1.39
CA ALA A 140 -11.84 -7.13 2.04
C ALA A 140 -10.67 -6.39 2.71
N CYS A 141 -10.27 -5.24 2.15
CA CYS A 141 -9.17 -4.42 2.67
C CYS A 141 -9.62 -3.34 3.67
N GLY A 142 -10.93 -3.16 3.89
CA GLY A 142 -11.48 -2.08 4.72
C GLY A 142 -11.46 -0.69 4.07
N ALA A 143 -11.31 -0.60 2.74
CA ALA A 143 -11.32 0.66 2.01
C ALA A 143 -12.74 1.03 1.56
N SER A 144 -13.15 2.27 1.77
CA SER A 144 -14.45 2.78 1.33
C SER A 144 -14.42 3.14 -0.16
N VAL A 145 -15.53 2.84 -0.85
CA VAL A 145 -15.75 3.22 -2.25
C VAL A 145 -16.82 4.31 -2.27
N PRO A 146 -16.51 5.55 -2.69
CA PRO A 146 -17.49 6.61 -2.75
C PRO A 146 -18.63 6.32 -3.73
N ASP A 147 -19.88 6.67 -3.37
CA ASP A 147 -21.07 6.39 -4.19
C ASP A 147 -20.97 6.94 -5.61
N TRP A 148 -20.40 8.14 -5.77
CA TRP A 148 -20.21 8.77 -7.09
C TRP A 148 -19.35 7.90 -8.02
N LEU A 149 -18.43 7.11 -7.46
CA LEU A 149 -17.59 6.23 -8.25
C LEU A 149 -18.41 5.05 -8.76
N SER A 150 -19.28 4.47 -7.92
CA SER A 150 -20.22 3.44 -8.34
C SER A 150 -21.18 3.93 -9.42
N GLU A 151 -21.70 5.15 -9.27
CA GLU A 151 -22.58 5.78 -10.26
C GLU A 151 -21.89 5.95 -11.62
N TRP A 152 -20.61 6.33 -11.64
CA TRP A 152 -19.87 6.53 -12.90
C TRP A 152 -19.56 5.23 -13.63
N PHE A 153 -19.44 4.12 -12.91
CA PHE A 153 -19.16 2.80 -13.49
C PHE A 153 -20.43 1.98 -13.80
N ALA A 154 -21.60 2.43 -13.35
CA ALA A 154 -22.87 1.74 -13.55
C ALA A 154 -23.22 1.63 -15.05
N GLY A 155 -23.60 0.42 -15.50
CA GLY A 155 -24.01 0.17 -16.87
C GLY A 155 -22.85 0.06 -17.87
N LEU A 156 -21.60 0.11 -17.40
CA LEU A 156 -20.42 -0.01 -18.24
C LEU A 156 -19.84 -1.43 -18.25
N GLU A 157 -20.57 -2.48 -17.89
CA GLU A 157 -20.06 -3.85 -17.75
C GLU A 157 -19.45 -4.39 -19.06
N ASP A 158 -20.05 -4.04 -20.20
CA ASP A 158 -19.61 -4.47 -21.53
C ASP A 158 -18.84 -3.39 -22.31
N ASP A 159 -18.67 -2.18 -21.75
CA ASP A 159 -17.94 -1.08 -22.39
C ASP A 159 -16.54 -0.88 -21.77
N ALA A 160 -15.59 -1.70 -22.22
CA ALA A 160 -14.22 -1.65 -21.72
C ALA A 160 -13.51 -0.32 -22.00
N GLN A 161 -13.82 0.32 -23.13
CA GLN A 161 -13.15 1.55 -23.55
C GLN A 161 -13.56 2.71 -22.64
N THR A 162 -14.86 2.88 -22.39
CA THR A 162 -15.36 3.94 -21.50
C THR A 162 -14.90 3.72 -20.07
N ARG A 163 -14.92 2.47 -19.55
CA ARG A 163 -14.37 2.16 -18.23
C ARG A 163 -12.92 2.60 -18.08
N GLN A 164 -12.09 2.34 -19.09
CA GLN A 164 -10.67 2.70 -19.05
C GLN A 164 -10.47 4.22 -19.03
N LEU A 165 -11.27 4.97 -19.78
CA LEU A 165 -11.21 6.44 -19.79
C LEU A 165 -11.63 7.04 -18.44
N ILE A 166 -12.72 6.54 -17.85
CA ILE A 166 -13.19 6.98 -16.53
C ILE A 166 -12.15 6.63 -15.45
N ALA A 167 -11.64 5.40 -15.46
CA ALA A 167 -10.60 4.97 -14.52
C ALA A 167 -9.33 5.84 -14.60
N ALA A 168 -8.87 6.14 -15.81
CA ALA A 168 -7.74 7.03 -16.01
C ALA A 168 -8.04 8.43 -15.47
N SER A 169 -9.22 8.98 -15.76
CA SER A 169 -9.65 10.28 -15.24
C SER A 169 -9.66 10.32 -13.72
N VAL A 170 -10.26 9.33 -13.06
CA VAL A 170 -10.32 9.23 -11.60
C VAL A 170 -8.92 9.18 -11.00
N ALA A 171 -8.08 8.26 -11.47
CA ALA A 171 -6.73 8.09 -10.92
C ALA A 171 -5.84 9.31 -11.18
N ILE A 172 -5.94 9.96 -12.35
CA ILE A 172 -5.19 11.18 -12.66
C ILE A 172 -5.62 12.33 -11.73
N ASN A 173 -6.92 12.53 -11.54
CA ASN A 173 -7.41 13.57 -10.64
C ASN A 173 -6.97 13.31 -9.19
N GLN A 174 -7.02 12.06 -8.74
CA GLN A 174 -6.55 11.65 -7.41
C GLN A 174 -5.08 12.01 -7.20
N VAL A 175 -4.18 11.56 -8.10
CA VAL A 175 -2.74 11.84 -7.93
C VAL A 175 -2.39 13.31 -8.10
N ARG A 176 -3.12 14.06 -8.94
CA ARG A 176 -2.91 15.50 -9.11
C ARG A 176 -3.33 16.28 -7.87
N ARG A 177 -4.43 15.88 -7.23
CA ARG A 177 -4.84 16.46 -5.95
C ARG A 177 -3.81 16.17 -4.87
N LEU A 178 -3.34 14.93 -4.74
CA LEU A 178 -2.26 14.56 -3.81
C LEU A 178 -0.96 15.34 -4.09
N GLN A 179 -0.60 15.53 -5.37
CA GLN A 179 0.57 16.31 -5.76
C GLN A 179 0.44 17.79 -5.38
N ALA A 180 -0.76 18.38 -5.51
CA ALA A 180 -1.02 19.76 -5.08
C ALA A 180 -0.87 19.94 -3.56
N GLU A 181 -1.10 18.87 -2.78
CA GLU A 181 -0.90 18.80 -1.33
C GLU A 181 0.55 18.45 -0.93
N GLY A 182 1.49 18.49 -1.88
CA GLY A 182 2.93 18.32 -1.64
C GLY A 182 3.43 16.87 -1.70
N ILE A 183 2.59 15.90 -2.07
CA ILE A 183 3.02 14.50 -2.23
C ILE A 183 3.85 14.33 -3.50
N THR A 184 5.04 13.73 -3.35
CA THR A 184 6.01 13.54 -4.45
C THR A 184 6.26 12.06 -4.78
N ASP A 185 6.02 11.16 -3.84
CA ASP A 185 6.13 9.71 -4.00
C ASP A 185 4.75 9.07 -4.20
N PHE A 186 4.65 8.07 -5.08
CA PHE A 186 3.44 7.31 -5.33
C PHE A 186 3.75 5.83 -5.50
N HIS A 187 2.91 4.96 -4.97
CA HIS A 187 2.98 3.51 -5.18
C HIS A 187 1.78 3.05 -6.01
N PHE A 188 1.99 2.36 -7.13
CA PHE A 188 0.91 1.91 -8.00
C PHE A 188 0.66 0.41 -7.87
N TYR A 189 -0.56 0.04 -7.49
CA TYR A 189 -1.03 -1.35 -7.56
C TYR A 189 -1.46 -1.68 -8.99
N THR A 190 -0.49 -2.10 -9.81
CA THR A 190 -0.68 -2.28 -11.26
C THR A 190 -1.56 -3.46 -11.65
N LEU A 191 -1.69 -4.47 -10.77
CA LEU A 191 -2.35 -5.75 -11.07
C LEU A 191 -1.86 -6.38 -12.39
N ASN A 192 -0.54 -6.29 -12.64
CA ASN A 192 0.12 -6.74 -13.87
C ASN A 192 -0.38 -6.05 -15.16
N ARG A 193 -0.90 -4.82 -15.06
CA ARG A 193 -1.31 -3.98 -16.20
C ARG A 193 -0.58 -2.64 -16.18
N SER A 194 -0.02 -2.24 -17.31
CA SER A 194 0.86 -1.08 -17.39
C SER A 194 0.17 0.18 -17.90
N GLU A 195 -0.91 0.05 -18.66
CA GLU A 195 -1.48 1.15 -19.45
C GLU A 195 -1.95 2.31 -18.58
N LEU A 196 -2.69 2.00 -17.51
CA LEU A 196 -3.18 3.02 -16.58
C LEU A 196 -2.04 3.61 -15.74
N ALA A 197 -1.17 2.76 -15.16
CA ALA A 197 -0.04 3.23 -14.38
C ALA A 197 0.88 4.14 -15.20
N PHE A 198 1.14 3.79 -16.46
CA PHE A 198 1.94 4.59 -17.40
C PHE A 198 1.28 5.94 -17.70
N ALA A 199 -0.03 5.95 -18.00
CA ALA A 199 -0.78 7.18 -18.24
C ALA A 199 -0.75 8.11 -17.00
N ILE A 200 -0.89 7.54 -15.81
CA ILE A 200 -0.84 8.30 -14.55
C ILE A 200 0.57 8.86 -14.30
N CYS A 201 1.63 8.08 -14.51
CA CYS A 201 3.01 8.57 -14.45
C CYS A 201 3.25 9.73 -15.41
N HIS A 202 2.80 9.60 -16.67
CA HIS A 202 2.93 10.67 -17.65
C HIS A 202 2.14 11.91 -17.24
N ALA A 203 0.94 11.73 -16.67
CA ALA A 203 0.16 12.81 -16.10
C ALA A 203 0.92 13.49 -14.96
N LEU A 204 1.61 12.76 -14.07
CA LEU A 204 2.47 13.33 -13.01
C LEU A 204 3.75 14.01 -13.53
N GLY A 205 4.05 13.91 -14.83
CA GLY A 205 5.26 14.46 -15.44
C GLY A 205 6.43 13.48 -15.46
N VAL A 206 6.26 12.25 -14.98
CA VAL A 206 7.24 11.17 -15.07
C VAL A 206 7.17 10.55 -16.45
N ARG A 207 8.21 10.74 -17.25
CA ARG A 207 8.26 10.34 -18.66
C ARG A 207 9.41 9.36 -18.91
N PRO A 208 9.30 8.51 -19.94
CA PRO A 208 10.44 7.74 -20.42
C PRO A 208 11.60 8.68 -20.67
N HIS A 209 12.75 8.36 -20.09
CA HIS A 209 13.98 9.06 -20.45
C HIS A 209 14.33 8.57 -21.85
N SER A 210 14.59 9.50 -22.78
CA SER A 210 15.13 9.13 -24.08
C SER A 210 16.43 8.38 -23.83
N VAL A 211 16.43 7.07 -24.07
CA VAL A 211 17.68 6.31 -24.10
C VAL A 211 18.44 6.88 -25.29
N ALA A 212 19.54 7.58 -25.04
CA ALA A 212 20.45 7.97 -26.12
C ALA A 212 20.88 6.66 -26.82
N ALA A 213 20.58 6.57 -28.11
CA ALA A 213 20.91 5.43 -28.96
C ALA A 213 22.43 5.25 -29.11
#